data_AF-A0A2P5C6S6-F1
#
_entry.id   AF-A0A2P5C6S6-F1
#
_cell.length_a   1.000
_cell.length_b   1.000
_cell.length_c   1.000
_cell.angle_alpha   90.00
_cell.angle_beta   90.00
_cell.angle_gamma   90.00
#
_symmetry.space_group_name_H-M   'P 1'
#
loop_
_entity.id
_entity.type
_entity.pdbx_description
1 polymer ?
#
loop_
_entity_poly.entity_id
_entity_poly.type
_entity_poly.pdbx_seq_one_letter_code
_entity_poly.pdbx_strand_id
1 'polypeptide(L)' 'MLVPTALENVHSCENWLPRKVMSAWRIAGIVHGLEDWNEHECGPNTTNIHKVWEATLRHGFQPLPL' A
#
# COMPACT_ATOMS: atom_id res chain seq x y z
N MET A 1 4.87 5.44 0.96
CA MET A 1 4.00 6.06 -0.07
C MET A 1 3.01 6.98 0.62
N LEU A 2 2.63 8.06 -0.05
CA LEU A 2 1.54 8.94 0.38
C LEU A 2 0.22 8.16 0.28
N VAL A 3 -0.59 8.23 1.34
CA VAL A 3 -1.94 7.65 1.35
C VAL A 3 -2.95 8.60 0.70
N PRO A 4 -3.97 8.06 -0.01
CA PRO A 4 -5.03 8.85 -0.63
C PRO A 4 -5.80 9.67 0.41
N THR A 5 -6.35 10.80 0.00
CA THR A 5 -7.10 11.71 0.88
C THR A 5 -8.35 11.08 1.49
N ALA A 6 -8.92 10.08 0.82
CA ALA A 6 -10.05 9.29 1.32
C ALA A 6 -9.71 8.45 2.57
N LEU A 7 -8.42 8.17 2.81
CA LEU A 7 -7.98 7.45 4.00
C LEU A 7 -7.68 8.44 5.14
N GLU A 8 -8.67 8.62 6.00
CA GLU A 8 -8.60 9.53 7.13
C GLU A 8 -7.94 8.90 8.37
N ASN A 9 -7.62 9.74 9.37
CA ASN A 9 -7.07 9.33 10.66
C ASN A 9 -5.73 8.55 10.61
N VAL A 10 -5.00 8.66 9.51
CA VAL A 10 -3.62 8.14 9.40
C VAL A 10 -2.66 9.13 10.05
N HIS A 11 -2.39 8.91 11.33
CA HIS A 11 -1.38 9.68 12.07
C HIS A 11 0.02 9.31 11.61
N SER A 12 0.56 8.19 12.06
CA SER A 12 1.85 7.67 11.60
C SER A 12 1.73 6.15 11.54
N CYS A 13 1.91 5.56 10.35
CA CYS A 13 1.82 4.11 10.20
C CYS A 13 2.98 3.39 10.93
N GLU A 14 4.11 4.07 11.06
CA GLU A 14 5.34 3.62 11.70
C GLU A 14 5.93 4.86 12.37
N ASN A 15 6.32 4.82 13.66
CA ASN A 15 6.62 6.02 14.47
C ASN A 15 7.59 7.05 13.83
N TRP A 16 8.43 6.66 12.89
CA TRP A 16 9.38 7.52 12.16
C TRP A 16 8.84 8.08 10.84
N LEU A 17 7.72 7.57 10.33
CA LEU A 17 7.10 8.05 9.11
C LEU A 17 6.31 9.35 9.36
N PRO A 18 6.37 10.31 8.42
CA PRO A 18 5.56 11.52 8.51
C PRO A 18 4.07 11.20 8.36
N ARG A 19 3.23 12.19 8.67
CA ARG A 19 1.78 12.03 8.57
C ARG A 19 1.35 11.69 7.15
N LYS A 20 0.32 10.86 7.04
CA LYS A 20 -0.20 10.39 5.75
C LYS A 20 0.86 9.67 4.89
N VAL A 21 1.82 9.02 5.53
CA VAL A 21 2.78 8.13 4.86
C VAL A 21 2.69 6.74 5.46
N MET A 22 2.66 5.76 4.58
CA MET A 22 2.55 4.34 4.92
C MET A 22 3.59 3.53 4.13
N SER A 23 4.15 2.50 4.75
CA SER A 23 5.08 1.61 4.07
C SER A 23 4.40 0.77 3.00
N ALA A 24 5.13 0.47 1.93
CA ALA A 24 4.62 -0.24 0.76
C ALA A 24 4.02 -1.61 1.11
N TRP A 25 4.59 -2.35 2.07
CA TRP A 25 4.08 -3.66 2.50
C TRP A 25 2.68 -3.61 3.13
N ARG A 26 2.35 -2.54 3.87
CA ARG A 26 1.03 -2.34 4.50
C ARG A 26 0.02 -1.99 3.42
N ILE A 27 0.42 -1.15 2.48
CA ILE A 27 -0.38 -0.77 1.33
C ILE A 27 -0.69 -1.99 0.46
N ALA A 28 0.31 -2.85 0.20
CA ALA A 28 0.11 -4.09 -0.53
C ALA A 28 -0.98 -4.97 0.13
N GLY A 29 -0.95 -5.13 1.46
CA GLY A 29 -2.00 -5.84 2.18
C GLY A 29 -3.38 -5.19 2.09
N ILE A 30 -3.47 -3.86 2.12
CA ILE A 30 -4.74 -3.13 1.92
C ILE A 30 -5.27 -3.36 0.51
N VAL A 31 -4.43 -3.17 -0.51
CA VAL A 31 -4.78 -3.35 -1.93
C VAL A 31 -5.19 -4.80 -2.20
N HIS A 32 -4.52 -5.77 -1.58
CA HIS A 32 -4.87 -7.19 -1.67
C HIS A 32 -6.33 -7.43 -1.24
N GLY A 33 -6.75 -6.82 -0.12
CA GLY A 33 -8.12 -6.89 0.36
C GLY A 33 -9.11 -6.07 -0.49
N LEU A 34 -8.71 -4.92 -1.03
CA LEU A 34 -9.56 -4.09 -1.89
C LEU A 34 -9.86 -4.74 -3.24
N GLU A 35 -8.91 -5.51 -3.78
CA GLU A 35 -9.03 -6.22 -5.06
C GLU A 35 -9.57 -7.65 -4.92
N ASP A 36 -9.93 -8.06 -3.70
CA ASP A 36 -10.44 -9.40 -3.37
C ASP A 36 -9.56 -10.54 -3.93
N TRP A 37 -8.24 -10.35 -3.87
CA TRP A 37 -7.32 -11.40 -4.30
C TRP A 37 -7.33 -12.54 -3.28
N ASN A 38 -7.63 -13.75 -3.73
CA ASN A 38 -7.62 -14.97 -2.91
C ASN A 38 -6.22 -15.59 -2.80
N GLU A 39 -5.18 -14.87 -3.22
CA GLU A 39 -3.81 -15.35 -3.23
C GLU A 39 -3.20 -15.21 -1.82
N HIS A 40 -2.49 -16.23 -1.33
CA HIS A 40 -1.77 -16.12 -0.06
C HIS A 40 -0.29 -15.90 -0.34
N GLU A 41 0.11 -14.63 -0.40
CA GLU A 41 1.52 -14.25 -0.56
C GLU A 41 2.26 -14.53 0.76
N CYS A 42 3.12 -15.55 0.76
CA CYS A 42 3.94 -15.94 1.90
C CYS A 42 5.40 -16.13 1.48
N GLY A 43 6.31 -15.45 2.17
CA GLY A 43 7.75 -15.54 1.93
C GLY A 43 8.15 -15.01 0.54
N PRO A 44 9.01 -15.72 -0.22
CA PRO A 44 9.50 -15.26 -1.52
C PRO A 44 8.45 -15.31 -2.65
N ASN A 45 7.30 -15.93 -2.41
CA ASN A 45 6.21 -16.00 -3.38
C ASN A 45 5.32 -14.74 -3.29
N THR A 46 5.87 -13.59 -3.68
CA THR A 46 5.07 -12.39 -3.99
C THR A 46 4.62 -12.52 -5.43
N THR A 47 3.32 -12.74 -5.66
CA THR A 47 2.84 -13.34 -6.91
C THR A 47 2.91 -12.40 -8.10
N ASN A 48 2.89 -11.07 -7.91
CA ASN A 48 3.10 -10.15 -9.04
C ASN A 48 3.30 -8.69 -8.58
N ILE A 49 4.55 -8.26 -8.36
CA ILE A 49 4.86 -6.87 -7.92
C ILE A 49 4.28 -5.83 -8.88
N HIS A 50 4.27 -6.09 -10.19
CA HIS A 50 3.73 -5.16 -11.18
C HIS A 50 2.21 -4.99 -11.05
N LYS A 51 1.47 -6.08 -10.86
CA LYS A 51 0.01 -6.06 -10.59
C LYS A 51 -0.30 -5.27 -9.33
N VAL A 52 0.43 -5.54 -8.24
CA VAL A 52 0.26 -4.83 -6.96
C VAL A 52 0.56 -3.35 -7.12
N TRP A 53 1.63 -3.01 -7.84
CA TRP A 53 2.03 -1.62 -8.07
C TRP A 53 0.98 -0.84 -8.88
N GLU A 54 0.48 -1.40 -9.97
CA GLU A 54 -0.56 -0.77 -10.79
C GLU A 54 -1.85 -0.56 -9.98
N ALA A 55 -2.30 -1.58 -9.25
CA ALA A 55 -3.46 -1.46 -8.37
C ALA A 55 -3.25 -0.39 -7.28
N THR A 56 -2.05 -0.35 -6.68
CA THR A 56 -1.68 0.66 -5.69
C THR A 56 -1.84 2.08 -6.24
N LEU A 57 -1.36 2.34 -7.46
CA LEU A 57 -1.52 3.65 -8.10
C LEU A 57 -2.99 3.96 -8.42
N ARG A 58 -3.77 2.96 -8.86
CA ARG A 58 -5.21 3.11 -9.15
C ARG A 58 -6.03 3.48 -7.91
N HIS A 59 -5.66 2.95 -6.75
CA HIS A 59 -6.29 3.30 -5.45
C HIS A 59 -5.82 4.65 -4.88
N GLY A 60 -4.96 5.38 -5.61
CA GLY A 60 -4.56 6.75 -5.25
C GLY A 60 -3.39 6.84 -4.27
N PHE A 61 -2.70 5.73 -4.00
CA PHE A 61 -1.44 5.77 -3.27
C PHE A 61 -0.33 6.28 -4.19
N GLN A 62 0.54 7.15 -3.69
CA GLN A 62 1.58 7.78 -4.49
C GLN A 62 2.98 7.55 -3.93
N PRO A 63 4.01 7.33 -4.77
CA PRO A 63 5.40 7.33 -4.33
C PRO A 63 5.75 8.64 -3.62
N LEU A 64 6.68 8.59 -2.67
CA LEU A 64 7.20 9.81 -2.07
C LEU A 64 8.12 10.50 -3.10
N PRO A 65 8.02 11.82 -3.28
CA PRO A 65 9.02 12.55 -4.05
C PRO A 65 10.39 12.41 -3.36
N LEU A 66 11.45 12.29 -4.18
CA LEU A 66 12.85 12.33 -3.74
C LEU A 66 13.23 13.71 -3.20
#